data_AF-A0A2X1XTI7-F1
#
_entry.id   AF-A0A2X1XTI7-F1
#
_cell.length_a   1.000
_cell.length_b   1.000
_cell.length_c   1.000
_cell.angle_alpha   90.00
_cell.angle_beta   90.00
_cell.angle_gamma   90.00
#
_symmetry.space_group_name_H-M   'P 1'
#
loop_
_entity.id
_entity.type
_entity.pdbx_description
1 polymer ?
#
loop_
_entity_poly.entity_id
_entity_poly.type
_entity_poly.pdbx_seq_one_letter_code
_entity_poly.pdbx_strand_id
1 'polypeptide(L)'
;MRELLSAVNGVLYYPILIIVLLACGFYFTFRTKFVQFSLFGEAFRVISEKPEGEDDVSSFQALMVSTASRVGTGNIVGVANAICLGGPGAVFWMWIIALIGSASAFIESTLAQIYKKTW
;
A
#
# COMPACT_ATOMS: atom_id res chain seq x y z
N MET A 1 11.80 -25.37 16.30
CA MET A 1 11.73 -24.27 15.29
C MET A 1 10.63 -24.48 14.26
N ARG A 2 10.52 -25.65 13.59
CA ARG A 2 9.40 -25.93 12.66
C ARG A 2 8.02 -25.88 13.32
N GLU A 3 7.89 -26.38 14.55
CA GLU A 3 6.61 -26.33 15.27
C GLU A 3 6.22 -24.91 15.72
N LEU A 4 7.19 -24.10 16.15
CA LEU A 4 6.98 -22.68 16.44
C LEU A 4 6.50 -21.92 15.19
N LEU A 5 7.18 -22.15 14.06
CA LEU A 5 6.79 -21.58 12.77
C LEU A 5 5.40 -22.04 12.35
N SER A 6 5.05 -23.31 12.55
CA SER A 6 3.72 -23.84 12.22
C SER A 6 2.62 -23.28 13.09
N ALA A 7 2.87 -23.08 14.39
CA ALA A 7 1.92 -22.46 15.31
C ALA A 7 1.70 -20.98 14.97
N VAL A 8 2.79 -20.24 14.74
CA VAL A 8 2.75 -18.82 14.30
C VAL A 8 2.03 -18.70 12.96
N ASN A 9 2.32 -19.58 12.01
CA ASN A 9 1.65 -19.62 10.71
C ASN A 9 0.15 -19.91 10.84
N GLY A 10 -0.24 -20.86 11.71
CA GLY A 10 -1.65 -21.18 11.96
C GLY A 10 -2.44 -20.01 12.55
N VAL A 11 -1.81 -19.19 13.40
CA VAL A 11 -2.42 -17.99 13.99
C VAL A 11 -2.44 -16.82 13.01
N LEU A 12 -1.39 -16.62 12.21
CA LEU A 12 -1.29 -15.53 11.23
C LEU A 12 -2.13 -15.74 9.97
N TYR A 13 -2.27 -16.99 9.51
CA TYR A 13 -3.17 -17.33 8.39
C TYR A 13 -4.64 -17.29 8.78
N TYR A 14 -4.94 -17.29 10.08
CA TYR A 14 -6.28 -16.94 10.55
C TYR A 14 -6.54 -15.45 10.20
N PRO A 15 -7.79 -15.03 9.93
CA PRO A 15 -8.15 -13.65 9.55
C PRO A 15 -7.70 -12.53 10.50
N ILE A 16 -7.00 -12.84 11.60
CA ILE A 16 -6.35 -11.91 12.52
C ILE A 16 -5.46 -10.91 11.78
N LEU A 17 -4.61 -11.35 10.86
CA LEU A 17 -3.69 -10.42 10.18
C LEU A 17 -4.46 -9.39 9.35
N ILE A 18 -5.51 -9.84 8.65
CA ILE A 18 -6.38 -8.96 7.86
C ILE A 18 -7.07 -7.95 8.78
N ILE A 19 -7.62 -8.40 9.91
CA ILE A 19 -8.30 -7.55 10.89
C ILE A 19 -7.35 -6.47 11.44
N VAL A 20 -6.13 -6.85 11.80
CA VAL A 20 -5.13 -5.92 12.34
C VAL A 20 -4.74 -4.88 11.28
N LEU A 21 -4.47 -5.30 10.04
CA LEU A 21 -4.11 -4.37 8.96
C LEU A 21 -5.25 -3.39 8.65
N LEU A 22 -6.49 -3.87 8.62
CA LEU A 22 -7.66 -3.00 8.43
C LEU A 22 -7.85 -2.03 9.59
N ALA A 23 -7.71 -2.50 10.85
CA ALA A 23 -7.80 -1.65 12.02
C ALA A 23 -6.74 -0.53 12.01
N CYS A 24 -5.50 -0.86 11.64
CA CYS A 24 -4.43 0.13 11.45
C CYS A 24 -4.77 1.12 10.33
N GLY A 25 -5.20 0.63 9.17
CA GLY A 25 -5.57 1.48 8.04
C GLY A 25 -6.72 2.44 8.36
N PHE A 26 -7.74 1.97 9.08
CA PHE A 26 -8.82 2.82 9.59
C PHE A 26 -8.29 3.84 10.60
N TYR A 27 -7.51 3.40 11.60
CA TYR A 27 -6.92 4.30 12.60
C TYR A 27 -6.12 5.43 11.94
N PHE A 28 -5.27 5.10 10.98
CA PHE A 28 -4.47 6.06 10.23
C PHE A 28 -5.30 6.95 9.33
N THR A 29 -6.33 6.41 8.66
CA THR A 29 -7.28 7.19 7.86
C THR A 29 -7.94 8.28 8.72
N PHE A 30 -8.47 7.94 9.90
CA PHE A 30 -9.10 8.93 10.78
C PHE A 30 -8.09 9.92 11.36
N ARG A 31 -6.92 9.44 11.81
CA ARG A 31 -5.86 10.30 12.37
C ARG A 31 -5.32 11.32 11.37
N THR A 32 -5.19 10.94 10.11
CA THR A 32 -4.68 11.79 9.03
C THR A 32 -5.77 12.61 8.35
N LYS A 33 -7.01 12.60 8.88
CA LYS A 33 -8.17 13.32 8.33
C LYS A 33 -8.44 12.93 6.87
N PHE A 34 -8.47 11.62 6.60
CA PHE A 34 -8.73 11.05 5.28
C PHE A 34 -7.73 11.54 4.21
N VAL A 35 -6.44 11.37 4.50
CA VAL A 35 -5.33 11.79 3.62
C VAL A 35 -5.47 11.31 2.17
N GLN A 36 -6.04 10.12 1.99
CA GLN A 36 -6.27 9.53 0.67
C GLN A 36 -7.24 10.32 -0.20
N PHE A 37 -8.11 11.15 0.39
CA PHE A 37 -9.02 12.03 -0.35
C PHE A 37 -8.53 13.48 -0.34
N SER A 38 -7.94 13.95 0.77
CA SER A 38 -7.51 15.34 0.90
C SER A 38 -6.25 15.67 0.08
N LEU A 39 -5.28 14.76 -0.01
CA LEU A 39 -4.04 14.96 -0.75
C LEU A 39 -4.06 14.37 -2.16
N PHE A 40 -5.17 13.75 -2.58
CA PHE A 40 -5.24 13.10 -3.89
C PHE A 40 -5.02 14.09 -5.05
N GLY A 41 -5.67 15.26 -5.00
CA GLY A 41 -5.48 16.31 -6.02
C GLY A 41 -4.06 16.88 -6.01
N GLU A 42 -3.49 17.05 -4.81
CA GLU A 42 -2.12 17.53 -4.64
C GLU A 42 -1.09 16.54 -5.20
N ALA A 43 -1.33 15.23 -5.03
CA ALA A 43 -0.48 14.21 -5.62
C ALA A 43 -0.38 14.34 -7.14
N PHE A 44 -1.50 14.57 -7.84
CA PHE A 44 -1.46 14.81 -9.30
C PHE A 44 -0.68 16.06 -9.68
N ARG A 45 -0.82 17.14 -8.89
CA ARG A 45 -0.07 18.38 -9.10
C ARG A 45 1.44 18.10 -9.04
N VAL A 46 1.89 17.46 -7.95
CA VAL A 46 3.32 17.14 -7.70
C VAL A 46 3.89 16.15 -8.72
N ILE A 47 3.11 15.17 -9.16
CA ILE A 47 3.55 14.21 -10.18
C ILE A 47 3.72 14.89 -11.55
N SER A 48 2.96 15.95 -11.81
CA SER A 48 3.00 16.69 -13.09
C SER A 48 4.03 17.83 -13.11
N GLU A 49 4.67 18.12 -11.97
CA GLU A 49 5.74 19.12 -11.89
C GLU A 49 6.99 18.65 -12.64
N LYS A 50 7.66 19.60 -13.29
CA LYS A 50 8.93 19.34 -13.98
C LYS A 50 10.05 19.19 -12.94
N PRO A 51 11.01 18.28 -13.16
CA PRO A 51 12.21 18.22 -12.31
C PRO A 51 12.95 19.56 -12.35
N GLU A 52 13.45 19.99 -11.20
CA GLU A 52 14.12 21.30 -11.05
C GLU A 52 15.57 21.29 -11.59
N GLY A 53 16.17 20.12 -11.85
CA GLY A 53 17.50 19.95 -12.44
C GLY A 53 17.58 18.84 -13.50
N GLU A 54 18.57 18.91 -14.40
CA GLU A 54 18.77 17.91 -15.47
C GLU A 54 19.10 16.50 -14.96
N ASP A 55 19.71 16.39 -13.77
CA ASP A 55 20.09 15.12 -13.15
C ASP A 55 19.11 14.65 -12.05
N ASP A 56 18.03 15.41 -11.78
CA ASP A 56 17.09 15.07 -10.71
C ASP A 56 16.00 14.10 -11.16
N VAL A 57 15.75 13.09 -10.31
CA VAL A 57 14.69 12.11 -10.54
C VAL A 57 13.33 12.79 -10.37
N SER A 58 12.54 12.83 -11.45
CA SER A 58 11.18 13.39 -11.39
C SER A 58 10.27 12.63 -10.43
N SER A 59 9.31 13.34 -9.81
CA SER A 59 8.26 12.74 -8.97
C SER A 59 7.49 11.63 -9.69
N PHE A 60 7.23 11.80 -10.99
CA PHE A 60 6.62 10.75 -11.82
C PHE A 60 7.52 9.53 -11.98
N GLN A 61 8.82 9.72 -12.23
CA GLN A 61 9.75 8.60 -12.34
C GLN A 61 9.86 7.83 -11.01
N ALA A 62 9.90 8.52 -9.88
CA ALA A 62 9.88 7.89 -8.56
C ALA A 62 8.59 7.07 -8.33
N LEU A 63 7.43 7.60 -8.73
CA LEU A 63 6.15 6.88 -8.69
C LEU A 63 6.19 5.62 -9.57
N MET A 64 6.71 5.73 -10.80
CA MET A 64 6.79 4.59 -11.73
C MET A 64 7.72 3.50 -11.20
N VAL A 65 8.88 3.86 -10.64
CA VAL A 65 9.80 2.90 -10.00
C VAL A 65 9.13 2.22 -8.80
N SER A 66 8.45 2.98 -7.94
CA SER A 66 7.72 2.40 -6.80
C SER A 66 6.53 1.54 -7.21
N THR A 67 5.90 1.81 -8.35
CA THR A 67 4.77 1.02 -8.86
C THR A 67 5.28 -0.27 -9.48
N ALA A 68 6.35 -0.19 -10.29
CA ALA A 68 6.98 -1.34 -10.91
C ALA A 68 7.48 -2.37 -9.88
N SER A 69 7.98 -1.92 -8.72
CA SER A 69 8.41 -2.84 -7.65
C SER A 69 7.25 -3.55 -6.94
N ARG A 70 6.03 -3.01 -7.02
CA ARG A 70 4.83 -3.56 -6.36
C ARG A 70 3.93 -4.37 -7.31
N VAL A 71 4.05 -4.17 -8.62
CA VAL A 71 3.27 -4.88 -9.64
C VAL A 71 4.11 -6.04 -10.19
N GLY A 72 3.59 -7.27 -10.05
CA GLY A 72 4.24 -8.46 -10.59
C GLY A 72 3.27 -9.61 -10.79
N THR A 73 3.79 -10.74 -11.27
CA THR A 73 3.01 -11.96 -11.56
C THR A 73 2.19 -12.44 -10.34
N GLY A 74 2.72 -12.25 -9.13
CA GLY A 74 2.02 -12.57 -7.89
C GLY A 74 0.70 -11.83 -7.71
N ASN A 75 0.63 -10.54 -8.07
CA ASN A 75 -0.62 -9.78 -8.00
C ASN A 75 -1.63 -10.26 -9.05
N ILE A 76 -1.18 -10.63 -10.25
CA ILE A 76 -2.05 -11.13 -11.31
C ILE A 76 -2.69 -12.46 -10.89
N VAL A 77 -1.86 -13.41 -10.44
CA VAL A 77 -2.33 -14.72 -9.96
C VAL A 77 -3.22 -14.57 -8.73
N GLY A 78 -2.86 -13.68 -7.80
CA GLY A 78 -3.65 -13.39 -6.60
C GLY A 78 -5.04 -12.85 -6.94
N VAL A 79 -5.13 -11.88 -7.86
CA VAL A 79 -6.40 -11.32 -8.31
C VAL A 79 -7.23 -12.37 -9.04
N ALA A 80 -6.62 -13.15 -9.94
CA ALA A 80 -7.31 -14.25 -10.63
C ALA A 80 -7.90 -15.26 -9.64
N ASN A 81 -7.10 -15.72 -8.67
CA ASN A 81 -7.57 -16.68 -7.65
C ASN A 81 -8.69 -16.09 -6.79
N ALA A 82 -8.58 -14.83 -6.39
CA ALA A 82 -9.61 -14.18 -5.57
C ALA A 82 -10.93 -14.03 -6.34
N ILE A 83 -10.90 -13.75 -7.64
CA ILE A 83 -12.11 -13.71 -8.48
C ILE A 83 -12.66 -15.11 -8.72
N CYS A 84 -11.81 -16.09 -9.00
CA CYS A 84 -12.24 -17.48 -9.21
C CYS A 84 -12.92 -18.09 -7.97
N LEU A 85 -12.39 -17.82 -6.77
CA LEU A 85 -12.91 -18.38 -5.52
C LEU A 85 -14.00 -17.53 -4.87
N GLY A 86 -13.86 -16.20 -4.93
CA GLY A 86 -14.76 -15.24 -4.29
C GLY A 86 -15.82 -14.64 -5.21
N GLY A 87 -15.78 -14.95 -6.51
CA GLY A 87 -16.64 -14.35 -7.52
C GLY A 87 -16.25 -12.90 -7.88
N PRO A 88 -17.01 -12.25 -8.77
CA PRO A 88 -16.70 -10.89 -9.25
C PRO A 88 -16.75 -9.83 -8.14
N GLY A 89 -17.49 -10.09 -7.05
CA GLY A 89 -17.55 -9.21 -5.89
C GLY A 89 -16.22 -9.02 -5.14
N ALA A 90 -15.24 -9.90 -5.37
CA ALA A 90 -13.90 -9.76 -4.81
C ALA A 90 -13.22 -8.45 -5.24
N VAL A 91 -13.47 -7.98 -6.46
CA VAL A 91 -12.88 -6.75 -7.00
C VAL A 91 -13.31 -5.52 -6.20
N PHE A 92 -14.60 -5.46 -5.81
CA PHE A 92 -15.11 -4.39 -4.98
C PHE A 92 -14.37 -4.32 -3.64
N TRP A 93 -14.19 -5.46 -2.99
CA TRP A 93 -13.46 -5.54 -1.72
C TRP A 93 -11.98 -5.20 -1.86
N MET A 94 -11.34 -5.57 -2.97
CA MET A 94 -9.95 -5.17 -3.25
C MET A 94 -9.80 -3.65 -3.29
N TRP A 95 -10.71 -2.94 -3.96
CA TRP A 95 -10.67 -1.47 -4.01
C TRP A 95 -10.89 -0.84 -2.63
N ILE A 96 -11.84 -1.34 -1.85
CA ILE A 96 -12.08 -0.85 -0.48
C ILE A 96 -10.84 -1.03 0.40
N ILE A 97 -10.24 -2.22 0.38
CA ILE A 97 -9.03 -2.51 1.17
C ILE A 97 -7.85 -1.67 0.68
N ALA A 98 -7.70 -1.45 -0.64
CA ALA A 98 -6.67 -0.59 -1.19
C ALA A 98 -6.83 0.88 -0.72
N LEU A 99 -8.06 1.40 -0.68
CA LEU A 99 -8.36 2.75 -0.19
C LEU A 99 -8.08 2.92 1.30
N ILE A 100 -8.31 1.87 2.11
CA ILE A 100 -7.98 1.89 3.54
C ILE A 100 -6.46 1.77 3.73
N GLY A 101 -5.81 0.91 2.97
CA GLY A 101 -4.37 0.65 3.03
C GLY A 101 -3.51 1.83 2.55
N SER A 102 -4.02 2.70 1.68
CA SER A 102 -3.26 3.85 1.18
C SER A 102 -2.85 4.82 2.30
N ALA A 103 -3.67 4.97 3.35
CA ALA A 103 -3.32 5.78 4.52
C ALA A 103 -2.11 5.20 5.29
N SER A 104 -2.04 3.87 5.43
CA SER A 104 -0.87 3.20 6.02
C SER A 104 0.37 3.41 5.17
N ALA A 105 0.26 3.16 3.85
CA ALA A 105 1.36 3.31 2.92
C ALA A 105 1.90 4.76 2.86
N PHE A 106 1.02 5.75 2.99
CA PHE A 106 1.41 7.16 3.10
C PHE A 106 2.26 7.40 4.34
N ILE A 107 1.77 6.99 5.52
CA ILE A 107 2.48 7.14 6.79
C ILE A 107 3.82 6.40 6.76
N GLU A 108 3.85 5.16 6.27
CA GLU A 108 5.08 4.38 6.11
C GLU A 108 6.10 5.12 5.24
N SER A 109 5.66 5.68 4.11
CA SER A 109 6.52 6.45 3.21
C SER A 109 7.02 7.74 3.88
N THR A 110 6.15 8.44 4.62
CA THR A 110 6.52 9.65 5.37
C THR A 110 7.54 9.34 6.46
N LEU A 111 7.33 8.29 7.26
CA LEU A 111 8.29 7.87 8.29
C LEU A 111 9.62 7.46 7.64
N ALA A 112 9.59 6.75 6.52
CA ALA A 112 10.79 6.36 5.80
C ALA A 112 11.61 7.59 5.35
N GLN A 113 10.96 8.69 4.93
CA GLN A 113 11.66 9.93 4.61
C GLN A 113 12.17 10.67 5.86
N ILE A 114 11.38 10.75 6.94
CA ILE A 114 11.78 11.44 8.19
C ILE A 114 13.00 10.77 8.83
N TYR A 115 13.04 9.45 8.83
CA TYR A 115 14.12 8.68 9.46
C TYR A 115 15.23 8.27 8.48
N LYS A 116 15.21 8.81 7.25
CA LYS A 116 16.26 8.57 6.26
C LYS A 116 17.57 9.18 6.78
N LYS A 117 18.49 8.34 7.25
CA LYS A 117 19.87 8.78 7.53
C LYS A 117 20.64 8.88 6.22
N THR A 118 21.07 10.10 5.91
CA THR A 118 22.09 10.35 4.89
C THR A 118 23.41 9.87 5.46
N TRP A 119 24.00 8.84 4.85
CA TRP A 119 25.34 8.38 5.18
C TRP A 119 26.39 9.39 4.73
#